data_AF-A0A3L7X7H6-F1
#
_entry.id   AF-A0A3L7X7H6-F1
#
_cell.length_a   1.000
_cell.length_b   1.000
_cell.length_c   1.000
_cell.angle_alpha   90.00
_cell.angle_beta   90.00
_cell.angle_gamma   90.00
#
_symmetry.space_group_name_H-M   'P 1'
#
loop_
_entity.id
_entity.type
_entity.pdbx_description
1 polymer ?
#
loop_
_entity_poly.entity_id
_entity_poly.type
_entity_poly.pdbx_seq_one_letter_code
_entity_poly.pdbx_strand_id
1 'polypeptide(L)'
;MAYARQVDFDKRSSDTGFLRGQVYFLDGSILHFREFVAVEQKIERYKYAYHYQSPDGSLIFRYDRTPHFPQLPNFPHHKHIGEETNVIPADGPDLFASSKRFGRYS
;
A
#
# COMPACT_ATOMS: atom_id res chain seq x y z
N MET A 1 2.57 -17.13 8.99
CA MET A 1 2.83 -16.14 10.06
C MET A 1 3.58 -14.97 9.41
N ALA A 2 3.42 -13.75 9.90
CA ALA A 2 4.14 -12.56 9.41
C ALA A 2 4.54 -11.71 10.62
N TYR A 3 5.59 -10.91 10.51
CA TYR A 3 5.98 -9.97 11.56
C TYR A 3 6.28 -8.59 10.97
N ALA A 4 5.95 -7.54 11.73
CA ALA A 4 6.35 -6.19 11.40
C ALA A 4 7.74 -5.94 11.99
N ARG A 5 8.68 -5.42 11.20
CA ARG A 5 10.05 -5.13 11.66
C ARG A 5 10.24 -3.68 12.04
N GLN A 6 9.59 -2.77 11.30
CA GLN A 6 9.68 -1.34 11.54
C GLN A 6 8.39 -0.66 11.10
N VAL A 7 7.81 0.11 12.01
CA VAL A 7 6.67 0.97 11.75
C VAL A 7 7.05 2.34 12.32
N ASP A 8 7.25 3.31 11.43
CA ASP A 8 7.47 4.69 11.82
C ASP A 8 6.15 5.43 11.70
N PHE A 9 5.82 6.20 12.74
CA PHE A 9 4.71 7.12 12.75
C PHE A 9 5.23 8.55 12.98
N ASP A 10 4.84 9.45 12.08
CA ASP A 10 5.22 10.86 12.10
C ASP A 10 3.93 11.69 12.19
N LYS A 11 3.61 12.13 13.41
CA LYS A 11 2.44 12.98 13.69
C LYS A 11 2.69 14.39 13.17
N ARG A 12 1.82 14.88 12.29
CA ARG A 12 1.94 16.22 11.68
C ARG A 12 1.01 17.24 12.32
N SER A 13 -0.16 16.81 12.80
CA SER A 13 -1.12 17.62 13.57
C SER A 13 -1.88 16.72 14.56
N SER A 14 -2.94 17.24 15.19
CA SER A 14 -3.85 16.46 16.05
C SER A 14 -4.47 15.24 15.35
N ASP A 15 -4.79 15.40 14.07
CA ASP A 15 -5.59 14.48 13.25
C ASP A 15 -4.82 13.92 12.05
N THR A 16 -3.69 14.53 11.69
CA THR A 16 -2.96 14.18 10.46
C THR A 16 -1.61 13.58 10.78
N GLY A 17 -1.24 12.53 10.07
CA GLY A 17 0.02 11.83 10.27
C GLY A 17 0.50 11.07 9.05
N PHE A 18 1.79 10.78 9.04
CA PHE A 18 2.43 9.92 8.07
C PHE A 18 2.78 8.59 8.75
N LEU A 19 2.37 7.50 8.12
CA LEU A 19 2.66 6.14 8.54
C LEU A 19 3.53 5.50 7.47
N ARG A 20 4.62 4.85 7.87
CA ARG A 20 5.38 3.98 6.96
C ARG A 20 5.89 2.76 7.69
N GLY A 21 6.08 1.68 6.96
CA GLY A 21 6.68 0.50 7.56
C GLY A 21 6.90 -0.63 6.58
N GLN A 22 7.37 -1.73 7.16
CA GLN A 22 7.70 -2.96 6.44
C GLN A 22 7.14 -4.17 7.20
N VAL A 23 6.40 -5.01 6.48
CA VAL A 23 5.94 -6.32 6.96
C VAL A 23 6.74 -7.40 6.23
N TYR A 24 7.37 -8.28 7.01
CA TYR A 24 8.14 -9.40 6.50
C TYR A 24 7.32 -10.68 6.64
N PHE A 25 7.25 -11.43 5.56
CA PHE A 25 6.58 -12.73 5.51
C PHE A 25 7.61 -13.85 5.60
N LEU A 26 7.18 -15.06 6.02
CA LEU A 26 8.08 -16.20 6.20
C LEU A 26 8.67 -16.73 4.89
N ASP A 27 8.02 -16.48 3.75
CA ASP A 27 8.54 -16.81 2.43
C ASP A 27 9.65 -15.85 1.96
N GLY A 28 9.98 -14.84 2.79
CA GLY A 28 10.97 -13.80 2.50
C GLY A 28 10.42 -12.61 1.71
N SER A 29 9.16 -12.64 1.30
CA SER A 29 8.51 -11.50 0.65
C SER A 29 8.32 -10.35 1.65
N ILE A 30 8.19 -9.13 1.12
CA ILE A 30 8.12 -7.91 1.92
C ILE A 30 7.00 -7.03 1.39
N LEU A 31 6.18 -6.51 2.30
CA LEU A 31 5.25 -5.42 2.03
C LEU A 31 5.82 -4.13 2.61
N HIS A 32 6.20 -3.21 1.74
CA HIS A 32 6.48 -1.81 2.08
C HIS A 32 5.19 -1.01 1.98
N PHE A 33 4.83 -0.30 3.05
CA PHE A 33 3.66 0.57 3.04
C PHE A 33 4.03 1.99 3.47
N ARG A 34 3.34 2.95 2.87
CA ARG A 34 3.35 4.35 3.28
C ARG A 34 1.97 4.94 3.13
N GLU A 35 1.54 5.74 4.08
CA GLU A 35 0.29 6.48 4.04
C GLU A 35 0.46 7.87 4.63
N PHE A 36 -0.15 8.86 4.00
CA PHE A 36 -0.40 10.16 4.62
C PHE A 36 -1.90 10.26 4.86
N VAL A 37 -2.30 10.28 6.12
CA VAL A 37 -3.71 10.17 6.53
C VAL A 37 -4.13 11.36 7.39
N ALA A 38 -5.37 11.80 7.22
CA ALA A 38 -6.09 12.62 8.19
C ALA A 38 -7.24 11.82 8.79
N VAL A 39 -7.41 11.94 10.10
CA VAL A 39 -8.40 11.25 10.91
C VAL A 39 -9.18 12.31 11.68
N GLU A 40 -10.14 12.92 10.99
CA GLU A 40 -11.12 13.84 11.57
C GLU A 40 -12.44 13.08 11.80
N GLN A 41 -13.52 13.46 11.11
CA GLN A 41 -14.81 12.76 11.15
C GLN A 41 -14.78 11.41 10.41
N LYS A 42 -13.87 11.26 9.45
CA LYS A 42 -13.60 10.05 8.66
C LYS A 42 -12.11 9.94 8.38
N ILE A 43 -11.65 8.73 8.03
CA ILE A 43 -10.27 8.51 7.60
C ILE A 43 -10.13 8.93 6.14
N GLU A 44 -9.33 9.95 5.86
CA GLU A 44 -8.92 10.34 4.52
C GLU A 44 -7.45 9.96 4.28
N ARG A 45 -7.19 9.21 3.20
CA ARG A 45 -5.83 8.81 2.80
C ARG A 45 -5.34 9.71 1.68
N TYR A 46 -4.64 10.80 2.00
CA TYR A 46 -4.13 11.76 1.01
C TYR A 46 -3.11 11.15 0.05
N LYS A 47 -2.19 10.34 0.57
CA LYS A 47 -1.20 9.59 -0.21
C LYS A 47 -1.13 8.17 0.31
N TYR A 48 -0.94 7.21 -0.57
CA TYR A 48 -0.55 5.87 -0.15
C TYR A 48 0.30 5.18 -1.22
N ALA A 49 1.13 4.23 -0.79
CA ALA A 49 1.64 3.18 -1.65
C ALA A 49 1.78 1.88 -0.84
N TYR A 50 1.41 0.76 -1.45
CA TYR A 50 1.57 -0.58 -0.89
C TYR A 50 2.34 -1.42 -1.89
N HIS A 51 3.65 -1.49 -1.72
CA HIS A 51 4.58 -2.20 -2.60
C HIS A 51 4.87 -3.58 -2.02
N TYR A 52 4.41 -4.62 -2.71
CA TYR A 52 4.69 -6.00 -2.36
C TYR A 52 5.71 -6.59 -3.32
N GLN A 53 6.80 -7.12 -2.77
CA GLN A 53 7.92 -7.66 -3.52
C GLN A 53 8.29 -9.07 -3.06
N SER A 54 8.84 -9.85 -3.98
CA SER A 54 9.43 -11.16 -3.70
C SER A 54 10.76 -11.02 -2.94
N PRO A 55 11.32 -12.13 -2.42
CA PRO A 55 12.57 -12.11 -1.66
C PRO A 55 13.78 -11.53 -2.42
N ASP A 56 13.78 -11.63 -3.75
CA ASP A 56 14.80 -11.07 -4.64
C ASP A 56 14.59 -9.56 -4.92
N GLY A 57 13.52 -8.96 -4.39
CA GLY A 57 13.15 -7.56 -4.61
C GLY A 57 12.33 -7.30 -5.86
N SER A 58 11.98 -8.32 -6.64
CA SER A 58 11.13 -8.15 -7.80
C SER A 58 9.72 -7.73 -7.40
N LEU A 59 9.14 -6.77 -8.13
CA LEU A 59 7.79 -6.27 -7.87
C LEU A 59 6.78 -7.39 -8.13
N ILE A 60 5.95 -7.72 -7.13
CA ILE A 60 4.80 -8.62 -7.34
C ILE A 60 3.58 -7.76 -7.68
N PHE A 61 3.28 -6.78 -6.83
CA PHE A 61 2.29 -5.74 -7.14
C PHE A 61 2.52 -4.48 -6.32
N ARG A 62 2.00 -3.35 -6.82
CA ARG A 62 1.93 -2.12 -6.02
C ARG A 62 0.62 -1.39 -6.24
N TYR A 63 -0.10 -1.09 -5.16
CA TYR A 63 -1.17 -0.10 -5.18
C TYR A 63 -0.57 1.29 -4.95
N ASP A 64 -0.95 2.27 -5.78
CA ASP A 64 -0.45 3.65 -5.67
C ASP A 64 -1.61 4.66 -5.93
N ARG A 65 -1.45 5.87 -5.40
CA ARG A 65 -2.40 6.99 -5.54
C ARG A 65 -1.77 8.21 -6.25
N THR A 66 -0.51 8.14 -6.64
CA THR A 66 0.16 9.29 -7.27
C THR A 66 -0.48 9.55 -8.64
N PRO A 67 -0.79 10.81 -9.02
CA PRO A 67 -1.59 11.13 -10.20
C PRO A 67 -0.83 10.96 -11.54
N HIS A 68 -0.26 9.79 -11.78
CA HIS A 68 0.53 9.47 -12.97
C HIS A 68 -0.29 9.12 -14.20
N PHE A 69 -1.50 8.55 -14.01
CA PHE A 69 -2.28 7.94 -15.09
C PHE A 69 -3.70 8.53 -15.19
N PRO A 70 -3.84 9.80 -15.64
CA PRO A 70 -5.12 10.51 -15.74
C PRO A 70 -6.16 9.86 -16.65
N GLN A 71 -5.74 8.97 -17.54
CA GLN A 71 -6.62 8.24 -18.45
C GLN A 71 -7.36 7.05 -17.80
N LEU A 72 -6.95 6.61 -16.60
CA LEU A 72 -7.58 5.48 -15.94
C LEU A 72 -8.90 5.90 -15.29
N PRO A 73 -9.94 5.05 -15.36
CA PRO A 73 -11.27 5.37 -14.80
C PRO A 73 -11.26 5.62 -13.28
N ASN A 74 -10.29 5.04 -12.56
CA ASN A 74 -10.16 5.17 -11.11
C ASN A 74 -9.13 6.23 -10.70
N PHE A 75 -8.75 7.16 -11.58
CA PHE A 75 -7.74 8.19 -11.27
C PHE A 75 -8.00 8.89 -9.92
N PRO A 76 -6.97 9.10 -9.08
CA PRO A 76 -5.55 8.83 -9.33
C PRO A 76 -5.10 7.42 -8.94
N HIS A 77 -6.04 6.54 -8.57
CA HIS A 77 -5.77 5.21 -8.07
C HIS A 77 -5.41 4.25 -9.20
N HIS A 78 -4.34 3.49 -8.99
CA HIS A 78 -3.88 2.49 -9.94
C HIS A 78 -3.09 1.38 -9.25
N LYS A 79 -2.84 0.29 -9.99
CA LYS A 79 -2.05 -0.84 -9.53
C LYS A 79 -1.03 -1.26 -10.57
N HIS A 80 0.23 -1.42 -10.15
CA HIS A 80 1.29 -2.05 -10.92
C HIS A 80 1.29 -3.57 -10.66
N ILE A 81 1.54 -4.39 -11.67
CA ILE A 81 1.54 -5.86 -11.58
C ILE A 81 2.81 -6.45 -12.22
N GLY A 82 3.66 -7.09 -11.43
CA GLY A 82 4.90 -7.73 -11.90
C GLY A 82 6.02 -6.74 -12.30
N GLU A 83 5.66 -5.64 -12.95
CA GLU A 83 6.59 -4.64 -13.46
C GLU A 83 6.03 -3.23 -13.28
N GLU A 84 6.93 -2.24 -13.21
CA GLU A 84 6.61 -0.82 -13.04
C GLU A 84 5.75 -0.27 -14.20
N THR A 85 5.93 -0.79 -15.41
CA THR A 85 5.24 -0.37 -16.63
C THR A 85 3.87 -1.02 -16.82
N ASN A 86 3.60 -2.14 -16.15
CA ASN A 86 2.33 -2.86 -16.27
C ASN A 86 1.30 -2.33 -15.28
N VAL A 87 0.52 -1.33 -15.72
CA VAL A 87 -0.42 -0.58 -14.88
C VAL A 87 -1.86 -0.87 -15.26
N ILE A 88 -2.68 -1.17 -14.25
CA ILE A 88 -4.12 -1.40 -14.39
C ILE A 88 -4.94 -0.43 -13.54
N PRO A 89 -6.20 -0.11 -13.94
CA PRO A 89 -7.14 0.58 -13.07
C PRO A 89 -7.38 -0.26 -11.81
N ALA A 90 -7.35 0.39 -10.65
CA ALA A 90 -7.69 -0.24 -9.37
C ALA A 90 -8.03 0.84 -8.35
N ASP A 91 -9.03 0.58 -7.51
CA ASP A 91 -9.25 1.38 -6.32
C ASP A 91 -8.14 1.15 -5.28
N GLY A 92 -8.00 2.09 -4.36
CA GLY A 92 -7.16 1.89 -3.19
C GLY A 92 -7.64 0.69 -2.37
N PRO A 93 -6.75 -0.16 -1.85
CA PRO A 93 -7.15 -1.33 -1.09
C PRO A 93 -7.94 -0.89 0.15
N ASP A 94 -9.05 -1.58 0.44
CA ASP A 94 -9.73 -1.44 1.72
C ASP A 94 -8.96 -2.26 2.75
N LEU A 95 -8.10 -1.59 3.53
CA LEU A 95 -7.31 -2.24 4.56
C LEU A 95 -8.15 -2.77 5.73
N PHE A 96 -9.35 -2.21 5.96
CA PHE A 96 -10.22 -2.65 7.04
C PHE A 96 -11.08 -3.86 6.64
N ALA A 97 -11.41 -4.02 5.36
CA ALA A 97 -12.10 -5.21 4.84
C ALA A 97 -11.16 -6.37 4.43
N SER A 98 -9.87 -6.12 4.21
CA SER A 98 -8.93 -7.09 3.62
C SER A 98 -8.25 -8.06 4.60
N SER A 99 -8.63 -8.06 5.88
CA SER A 99 -8.16 -9.05 6.87
C SER A 99 -8.45 -10.52 6.49
N LYS A 100 -9.25 -10.75 5.44
CA LYS A 100 -9.57 -12.09 4.90
C LYS A 100 -8.74 -12.55 3.69
N ARG A 101 -7.84 -11.74 3.10
CA ARG A 101 -7.26 -12.05 1.77
C ARG A 101 -5.75 -12.30 1.71
N PHE A 102 -5.01 -12.18 2.82
CA PHE A 102 -3.55 -12.44 2.84
C PHE A 102 -3.17 -13.92 2.94
N GLY A 103 -4.12 -14.86 2.89
CA GLY A 103 -3.89 -16.29 3.12
C GLY A 103 -4.06 -17.22 1.92
N ARG A 104 -3.97 -16.74 0.66
CA ARG A 104 -4.22 -17.59 -0.54
C ARG A 104 -3.06 -17.65 -1.54
N TYR A 105 -1.85 -17.30 -1.13
CA TYR A 105 -0.64 -17.47 -1.94
C TYR A 105 0.46 -18.18 -1.15
N SER A 106 0.09 -19.20 -0.38
CA SER A 106 0.98 -20.16 0.29
C SER A 106 0.64 -21.57 -0.15
#